data_AF-K5ZZM9-F1
#
_entry.id   AF-K5ZZM9-F1
#
_cell.length_a   1.000
_cell.length_b   1.000
_cell.length_c   1.000
_cell.angle_alpha   90.00
_cell.angle_beta   90.00
_cell.angle_gamma   90.00
#
_symmetry.space_group_name_H-M   'P 1'
#
loop_
_entity.id
_entity.type
_entity.pdbx_description
1 polymer ?
#
loop_
_entity_poly.entity_id
_entity_poly.type
_entity_poly.pdbx_seq_one_letter_code
_entity_poly.pdbx_strand_id
1 'polypeptide(L)'
;MNAYITKSNANRIVKRINLSKVEIEGDIYKEKNRVLNAMFSKYEKHELLAYKKLMEDPEAFMNEIYEKIPQHEDTFWWVYEENNPPAYHSHPTCSRLLSNFKNYKIPTAIRFKGIHRDKNIETISLKELNEEEILKVKTNVINYRGWWNTEGREYYIKDKAVFLMHVNNKYQPEPRIRDITEFEIRNSGIEDMNNNDLKEIENKINQLIKESGAYYHESSQNTIVLQHYARWTNNAYGNKPFPSNDTGYTDKEIREILKDYDKRFKFPLKIYLKEYYRRKNNPELKMDQKILEELGFVACLACRNQEHEQNKDPQSLRGVSTPVADDLLDGIDYESDEALEIMLKADEYNDIAFWEDLNRY
;
A
#
# COMPACT_ATOMS: atom_id res chain seq x y z
N MET A 1 -2.18 -21.90 13.62
CA MET A 1 -1.07 -22.53 12.86
C MET A 1 -0.33 -21.45 12.11
N ASN A 2 1.01 -21.50 12.00
CA ASN A 2 1.77 -20.42 11.35
C ASN A 2 1.60 -20.42 9.82
N ALA A 3 1.32 -19.26 9.24
CA ALA A 3 1.26 -19.03 7.80
C ALA A 3 1.96 -17.71 7.42
N TYR A 4 2.34 -17.58 6.14
CA TYR A 4 3.17 -16.49 5.61
C TYR A 4 2.38 -15.61 4.61
N ILE A 5 2.63 -14.30 4.61
CA ILE A 5 1.99 -13.32 3.72
C ILE A 5 3.00 -12.39 3.03
N THR A 6 2.61 -11.76 1.91
CA THR A 6 3.47 -10.80 1.20
C THR A 6 3.58 -9.45 1.91
N LYS A 7 4.66 -8.68 1.64
CA LYS A 7 4.78 -7.27 2.10
C LYS A 7 3.57 -6.42 1.66
N SER A 8 2.99 -6.73 0.49
CA SER A 8 1.76 -6.09 -0.02
C SER A 8 0.54 -6.42 0.84
N ASN A 9 0.34 -7.69 1.20
CA ASN A 9 -0.75 -8.12 2.08
C ASN A 9 -0.65 -7.50 3.49
N ALA A 10 0.55 -7.44 4.08
CA ALA A 10 0.76 -6.77 5.36
C ALA A 10 0.39 -5.27 5.30
N ASN A 11 0.77 -4.57 4.23
CA ASN A 11 0.34 -3.17 4.01
C ASN A 11 -1.17 -3.06 3.74
N ARG A 12 -1.81 -4.08 3.15
CA ARG A 12 -3.27 -4.13 2.92
C ARG A 12 -4.07 -4.31 4.21
N ILE A 13 -3.52 -4.98 5.23
CA ILE A 13 -4.11 -5.08 6.57
C ILE A 13 -4.12 -3.69 7.22
N VAL A 14 -2.98 -3.00 7.28
CA VAL A 14 -2.88 -1.66 7.89
C VAL A 14 -3.80 -0.65 7.18
N LYS A 15 -3.86 -0.68 5.84
CA LYS A 15 -4.76 0.18 5.04
C LYS A 15 -6.25 -0.17 5.15
N ARG A 16 -6.62 -1.19 5.93
CA ARG A 16 -8.01 -1.50 6.31
C ARG A 16 -8.34 -1.07 7.74
N ILE A 17 -7.42 -0.47 8.50
CA ILE A 17 -7.77 0.19 9.75
C ILE A 17 -8.34 1.58 9.44
N ASN A 18 -9.38 1.95 10.17
CA ASN A 18 -9.86 3.32 10.19
C ASN A 18 -8.95 4.21 11.07
N LEU A 19 -7.75 4.54 10.57
CA LEU A 19 -6.69 5.26 11.32
C LEU A 19 -7.09 6.67 11.82
N SER A 20 -8.27 7.15 11.44
CA SER A 20 -8.89 8.39 11.96
C SER A 20 -9.64 8.21 13.28
N LYS A 21 -10.01 6.97 13.64
CA LYS A 21 -10.72 6.64 14.89
C LYS A 21 -9.83 6.03 15.98
N VAL A 22 -8.57 5.74 15.66
CA VAL A 22 -7.64 5.04 16.55
C VAL A 22 -6.46 5.95 16.84
N GLU A 23 -6.24 6.27 18.12
CA GLU A 23 -4.98 6.87 18.58
C GLU A 23 -3.94 5.77 18.79
N ILE A 24 -2.74 5.92 18.23
CA ILE A 24 -1.68 4.94 18.37
C ILE A 24 -0.43 5.65 18.88
N GLU A 25 -0.14 5.47 20.17
CA GLU A 25 1.02 6.07 20.83
C GLU A 25 2.34 5.34 20.52
N GLY A 26 3.45 6.07 20.69
CA GLY A 26 4.82 5.55 20.65
C GLY A 26 5.68 6.16 19.54
N ASP A 27 7.00 6.01 19.67
CA ASP A 27 7.93 6.51 18.65
C ASP A 27 7.99 5.62 17.41
N ILE A 28 7.99 6.28 16.25
CA ILE A 28 8.22 5.64 14.95
C ILE A 28 9.67 5.18 14.79
N TYR A 29 10.69 5.96 15.18
CA TYR A 29 12.09 5.50 15.06
C TYR A 29 13.05 6.23 15.99
N LYS A 30 13.55 5.46 16.98
CA LYS A 30 14.37 5.92 18.12
C LYS A 30 13.62 6.95 18.96
N GLU A 31 14.02 7.15 20.21
CA GLU A 31 13.22 7.94 21.15
C GLU A 31 13.08 9.40 20.69
N LYS A 32 11.84 9.91 20.71
CA LYS A 32 11.44 11.31 20.51
C LYS A 32 12.06 11.99 19.28
N ASN A 33 12.22 11.29 18.16
CA ASN A 33 12.90 11.82 16.98
C ASN A 33 12.21 13.09 16.41
N ARG A 34 12.77 14.27 16.73
CA ARG A 34 12.20 15.59 16.42
C ARG A 34 11.98 15.80 14.91
N VAL A 35 12.92 15.38 14.07
CA VAL A 35 12.83 15.55 12.60
C VAL A 35 11.69 14.73 12.01
N LEU A 36 11.57 13.45 12.37
CA LEU A 36 10.47 12.61 11.90
C LEU A 36 9.12 13.09 12.46
N ASN A 37 9.10 13.59 13.70
CA ASN A 37 7.90 14.16 14.31
C ASN A 37 7.42 15.46 13.65
N ALA A 38 8.33 16.27 13.11
CA ALA A 38 8.01 17.45 12.29
C ALA A 38 7.57 17.07 10.86
N MET A 39 8.21 16.06 10.26
CA MET A 39 8.02 15.63 8.87
C MET A 39 6.67 14.94 8.61
N PHE A 40 6.24 14.03 9.49
CA PHE A 40 5.05 13.19 9.26
C PHE A 40 3.77 13.80 9.83
N SER A 41 2.69 13.70 9.06
CA SER A 41 1.33 13.97 9.56
C SER A 41 0.89 12.91 10.57
N LYS A 42 -0.08 13.24 11.43
CA LYS A 42 -0.66 12.28 12.42
C LYS A 42 -1.11 10.98 11.76
N TYR A 43 -1.79 11.05 10.61
CA TYR A 43 -2.19 9.88 9.80
C TYR A 43 -0.98 9.01 9.37
N GLU A 44 0.12 9.62 8.91
CA GLU A 44 1.32 8.88 8.51
C GLU A 44 2.06 8.26 9.72
N LYS A 45 2.06 8.93 10.87
CA LYS A 45 2.55 8.36 12.13
C LYS A 45 1.71 7.14 12.52
N HIS A 46 0.37 7.26 12.50
CA HIS A 46 -0.53 6.13 12.77
C HIS A 46 -0.36 4.99 11.76
N GLU A 47 -0.18 5.24 10.45
CA GLU A 47 0.09 4.17 9.47
C GLU A 47 1.42 3.43 9.78
N LEU A 48 2.45 4.17 10.19
CA LEU A 48 3.74 3.60 10.57
C LEU A 48 3.67 2.82 11.89
N LEU A 49 2.99 3.34 12.91
CA LEU A 49 2.85 2.69 14.22
C LEU A 49 1.90 1.49 14.17
N ALA A 50 0.84 1.54 13.37
CA ALA A 50 0.01 0.37 13.07
C ALA A 50 0.83 -0.72 12.37
N TYR A 51 1.65 -0.37 11.37
CA TYR A 51 2.53 -1.36 10.74
C TYR A 51 3.57 -1.91 11.72
N LYS A 52 4.14 -1.06 12.59
CA LYS A 52 5.08 -1.45 13.64
C LYS A 52 4.45 -2.48 14.58
N LYS A 53 3.29 -2.17 15.18
CA LYS A 53 2.56 -3.08 16.07
C LYS A 53 2.16 -4.40 15.38
N LEU A 54 1.72 -4.37 14.11
CA LEU A 54 1.44 -5.57 13.32
C LEU A 54 2.69 -6.46 13.09
N MET A 55 3.90 -5.90 13.13
CA MET A 55 5.15 -6.67 13.09
C MET A 55 5.61 -7.12 14.49
N GLU A 56 5.18 -6.45 15.56
CA GLU A 56 5.55 -6.76 16.96
C GLU A 56 4.67 -7.87 17.54
N ASP A 57 3.35 -7.71 17.46
CA ASP A 57 2.37 -8.71 17.90
C ASP A 57 1.13 -8.66 16.98
N PRO A 58 1.02 -9.58 16.00
CA PRO A 58 -0.14 -9.66 15.12
C PRO A 58 -1.45 -10.02 15.84
N GLU A 59 -1.41 -10.65 17.02
CA GLU A 59 -2.60 -11.07 17.76
C GLU A 59 -3.14 -9.92 18.63
N ALA A 60 -2.27 -9.25 19.41
CA ALA A 60 -2.64 -8.04 20.14
C ALA A 60 -3.13 -6.93 19.19
N PHE A 61 -2.42 -6.69 18.08
CA PHE A 61 -2.84 -5.72 17.06
C PHE A 61 -4.26 -5.99 16.52
N MET A 62 -4.62 -7.25 16.31
CA MET A 62 -5.93 -7.62 15.80
C MET A 62 -7.05 -7.48 16.82
N ASN A 63 -6.75 -7.73 18.10
CA ASN A 63 -7.70 -7.57 19.19
C ASN A 63 -7.90 -6.10 19.63
N GLU A 64 -6.86 -5.27 19.52
CA GLU A 64 -6.84 -3.90 20.07
C GLU A 64 -7.07 -2.80 19.03
N ILE A 65 -6.64 -2.99 17.76
CA ILE A 65 -6.52 -1.90 16.77
C ILE A 65 -7.33 -2.14 15.48
N TYR A 66 -7.62 -3.41 15.12
CA TYR A 66 -8.25 -3.72 13.84
C TYR A 66 -9.80 -3.65 13.88
N GLU A 67 -10.36 -2.47 13.59
CA GLU A 67 -11.80 -2.34 13.25
C GLU A 67 -12.06 -3.04 11.89
N LYS A 68 -12.89 -4.09 11.86
CA LYS A 68 -13.16 -4.90 10.66
C LYS A 68 -14.04 -4.17 9.64
N ILE A 69 -13.41 -3.34 8.81
CA ILE A 69 -14.05 -2.74 7.62
C ILE A 69 -14.59 -3.87 6.70
N PRO A 70 -15.80 -3.70 6.10
CA PRO A 70 -16.35 -4.63 5.11
C PRO A 70 -15.37 -4.97 3.97
N GLN A 71 -15.55 -6.14 3.36
CA GLN A 71 -14.77 -6.47 2.16
C GLN A 71 -15.09 -5.48 1.04
N HIS A 72 -14.04 -4.95 0.41
CA HIS A 72 -14.13 -4.08 -0.75
C HIS A 72 -14.95 -4.75 -1.86
N GLU A 73 -16.11 -4.19 -2.16
CA GLU A 73 -17.01 -4.70 -3.20
C GLU A 73 -16.31 -4.76 -4.56
N ASP A 74 -16.69 -5.72 -5.39
CA ASP A 74 -16.18 -5.84 -6.75
C ASP A 74 -16.62 -4.63 -7.59
N THR A 75 -15.67 -3.82 -8.07
CA THR A 75 -16.00 -2.69 -8.95
C THR A 75 -16.18 -3.12 -10.39
N PHE A 76 -16.06 -4.41 -10.69
CA PHE A 76 -16.23 -5.03 -12.01
C PHE A 76 -15.29 -4.45 -13.08
N TRP A 77 -14.16 -3.84 -12.69
CA TRP A 77 -13.19 -3.21 -13.59
C TRP A 77 -12.08 -4.17 -14.01
N TRP A 78 -11.72 -5.14 -13.18
CA TRP A 78 -10.58 -6.03 -13.42
C TRP A 78 -10.99 -7.51 -13.49
N VAL A 79 -10.18 -8.29 -14.19
CA VAL A 79 -10.34 -9.74 -14.32
C VAL A 79 -10.21 -10.43 -12.96
N TYR A 80 -9.15 -10.15 -12.20
CA TYR A 80 -8.91 -10.72 -10.87
C TYR A 80 -9.31 -9.73 -9.78
N GLU A 81 -10.62 -9.49 -9.64
CA GLU A 81 -11.21 -8.58 -8.64
C GLU A 81 -12.24 -9.32 -7.78
N GLU A 82 -13.19 -9.98 -8.45
CA GLU A 82 -14.19 -10.88 -7.86
C GLU A 82 -13.56 -11.89 -6.92
N ASN A 83 -14.00 -11.89 -5.66
CA ASN A 83 -13.71 -12.91 -4.66
C ASN A 83 -12.25 -13.43 -4.74
N ASN A 84 -11.31 -12.48 -4.79
CA ASN A 84 -9.87 -12.71 -4.73
C ASN A 84 -9.35 -12.29 -3.33
N PRO A 85 -9.75 -13.02 -2.26
CA PRO A 85 -9.22 -12.79 -0.93
C PRO A 85 -7.70 -12.96 -0.95
N PRO A 86 -6.95 -12.12 -0.21
CA PRO A 86 -5.50 -12.24 -0.18
C PRO A 86 -5.08 -13.64 0.30
N ALA A 87 -4.14 -14.27 -0.40
CA ALA A 87 -3.69 -15.61 -0.02
C ALA A 87 -2.76 -15.56 1.21
N TYR A 88 -2.93 -16.53 2.11
CA TYR A 88 -1.89 -16.96 3.04
C TYR A 88 -1.21 -18.22 2.51
N HIS A 89 0.05 -18.44 2.90
CA HIS A 89 0.87 -19.54 2.39
C HIS A 89 1.39 -20.39 3.55
N SER A 90 1.33 -21.72 3.40
CA SER A 90 1.86 -22.68 4.40
C SER A 90 3.40 -22.75 4.44
N HIS A 91 4.07 -22.22 3.41
CA HIS A 91 5.52 -22.30 3.23
C HIS A 91 6.10 -20.95 2.75
N PRO A 92 7.25 -20.49 3.29
CA PRO A 92 7.88 -19.22 2.91
C PRO A 92 8.55 -19.29 1.52
N THR A 93 8.77 -20.50 0.98
CA THR A 93 9.35 -20.77 -0.33
C THR A 93 8.31 -20.93 -1.46
N CYS A 94 7.02 -20.67 -1.19
CA CYS A 94 5.97 -20.82 -2.18
C CYS A 94 6.21 -19.90 -3.40
N SER A 95 6.24 -20.46 -4.61
CA SER A 95 6.46 -19.67 -5.85
C SER A 95 5.45 -18.54 -6.04
N ARG A 96 4.21 -18.70 -5.55
CA ARG A 96 3.17 -17.65 -5.57
C ARG A 96 3.32 -16.58 -4.49
N LEU A 97 4.07 -16.84 -3.41
CA LEU A 97 4.43 -15.83 -2.41
C LEU A 97 5.54 -14.91 -2.94
N LEU A 98 6.39 -15.45 -3.82
CA LEU A 98 7.55 -14.76 -4.41
C LEU A 98 7.21 -14.05 -5.74
N SER A 99 6.24 -14.53 -6.51
CA SER A 99 5.86 -13.96 -7.82
C SER A 99 5.24 -12.55 -7.76
N ASN A 100 5.47 -11.74 -8.80
CA ASN A 100 4.72 -10.51 -9.06
C ASN A 100 3.22 -10.77 -9.24
N PHE A 101 2.39 -9.81 -8.82
CA PHE A 101 0.95 -9.84 -9.08
C PHE A 101 0.62 -9.10 -10.37
N LYS A 102 0.02 -9.79 -11.34
CA LYS A 102 -0.49 -9.22 -12.60
C LYS A 102 -2.02 -9.30 -12.66
N ASN A 103 -2.65 -8.23 -13.07
CA ASN A 103 -4.09 -8.13 -13.34
C ASN A 103 -4.35 -7.42 -14.68
N TYR A 104 -5.56 -7.55 -15.20
CA TYR A 104 -5.93 -7.09 -16.53
C TYR A 104 -7.25 -6.32 -16.45
N LYS A 105 -7.29 -5.10 -17.00
CA LYS A 105 -8.52 -4.29 -17.02
C LYS A 105 -9.49 -4.86 -18.04
N ILE A 106 -10.75 -5.03 -17.64
CA ILE A 106 -11.81 -5.48 -18.56
C ILE A 106 -12.11 -4.34 -19.53
N PRO A 107 -12.06 -4.57 -20.87
CA PRO A 107 -12.32 -3.52 -21.86
C PRO A 107 -13.71 -2.88 -21.68
N THR A 108 -13.75 -1.56 -21.72
CA THR A 108 -14.97 -0.74 -21.56
C THR A 108 -16.07 -1.15 -22.55
N ALA A 109 -15.69 -1.40 -23.81
CA ALA A 109 -16.56 -1.88 -24.89
C ALA A 109 -17.11 -3.32 -24.72
N ILE A 110 -16.59 -4.10 -23.76
CA ILE A 110 -17.23 -5.35 -23.30
C ILE A 110 -18.05 -5.07 -22.03
N ARG A 111 -17.43 -4.43 -21.04
CA ARG A 111 -18.02 -4.16 -19.72
C ARG A 111 -19.38 -3.45 -19.83
N PHE A 112 -19.45 -2.40 -20.64
CA PHE A 112 -20.66 -1.62 -20.87
C PHE A 112 -21.40 -2.01 -22.17
N LYS A 113 -21.16 -3.21 -22.73
CA LYS A 113 -21.86 -3.63 -23.95
C LYS A 113 -23.38 -3.68 -23.73
N GLY A 114 -24.14 -3.06 -24.63
CA GLY A 114 -25.60 -2.94 -24.53
C GLY A 114 -26.09 -1.80 -23.62
N ILE A 115 -25.20 -0.88 -23.24
CA ILE A 115 -25.54 0.36 -22.52
C ILE A 115 -25.25 1.54 -23.45
N HIS A 116 -26.31 2.24 -23.86
CA HIS A 116 -26.24 3.35 -24.82
C HIS A 116 -26.42 4.68 -24.08
N ARG A 117 -25.41 5.56 -24.18
CA ARG A 117 -25.39 6.91 -23.61
C ARG A 117 -24.60 7.83 -24.53
N ASP A 118 -24.90 9.12 -24.52
CA ASP A 118 -24.20 10.13 -25.35
C ASP A 118 -22.77 10.46 -24.85
N LYS A 119 -22.33 9.82 -23.77
CA LYS A 119 -20.97 9.93 -23.20
C LYS A 119 -20.02 8.91 -23.82
N ASN A 120 -18.73 9.24 -23.87
CA ASN A 120 -17.69 8.24 -24.16
C ASN A 120 -17.83 7.04 -23.19
N ILE A 121 -17.86 5.82 -23.74
CA ILE A 121 -17.94 4.55 -22.99
C ILE A 121 -16.80 4.38 -21.96
N GLU A 122 -15.71 5.11 -22.10
CA GLU A 122 -14.59 5.14 -21.16
C GLU A 122 -14.83 6.00 -19.92
N THR A 123 -15.78 6.95 -19.96
CA THR A 123 -16.09 7.88 -18.85
C THR A 123 -17.35 7.51 -18.07
N ILE A 124 -18.03 6.42 -18.43
CA ILE A 124 -19.22 5.93 -17.73
C ILE A 124 -18.83 5.47 -16.30
N SER A 125 -19.52 6.02 -15.31
CA SER A 125 -19.40 5.63 -13.89
C SER A 125 -20.56 4.73 -13.48
N LEU A 126 -20.28 3.68 -12.69
CA LEU A 126 -21.33 2.80 -12.14
C LEU A 126 -22.37 3.58 -11.30
N LYS A 127 -21.98 4.69 -10.67
CA LYS A 127 -22.87 5.54 -9.88
C LYS A 127 -23.92 6.30 -10.73
N GLU A 128 -23.76 6.33 -12.05
CA GLU A 128 -24.73 6.95 -12.96
C GLU A 128 -25.70 5.93 -13.60
N LEU A 129 -25.51 4.63 -13.35
CA LEU A 129 -26.29 3.55 -13.97
C LEU A 129 -27.53 3.20 -13.15
N ASN A 130 -28.61 2.81 -13.85
CA ASN A 130 -29.78 2.19 -13.22
C ASN A 130 -29.54 0.69 -12.93
N GLU A 131 -30.46 0.05 -12.22
CA GLU A 131 -30.33 -1.35 -11.79
C GLU A 131 -30.20 -2.35 -12.96
N GLU A 132 -30.89 -2.10 -14.09
CA GLU A 132 -30.83 -2.94 -15.29
C GLU A 132 -29.48 -2.79 -16.01
N GLU A 133 -28.96 -1.56 -16.12
CA GLU A 133 -27.62 -1.28 -16.63
C GLU A 133 -26.54 -1.91 -15.73
N ILE A 134 -26.68 -1.83 -14.40
CA ILE A 134 -25.78 -2.48 -13.44
C ILE A 134 -25.81 -4.00 -13.61
N LEU A 135 -26.99 -4.61 -13.80
CA LEU A 135 -27.13 -6.05 -14.04
C LEU A 135 -26.49 -6.47 -15.37
N LYS A 136 -26.60 -5.64 -16.43
CA LYS A 136 -25.88 -5.84 -17.70
C LYS A 136 -24.36 -5.80 -17.51
N VAL A 137 -23.82 -4.80 -16.78
CA VAL A 137 -22.38 -4.74 -16.49
C VAL A 137 -21.90 -6.00 -15.75
N LYS A 138 -22.60 -6.39 -14.68
CA LYS A 138 -22.28 -7.61 -13.89
C LYS A 138 -22.28 -8.85 -14.79
N THR A 139 -23.29 -9.01 -15.63
CA THR A 139 -23.42 -10.15 -16.56
C THR A 139 -22.31 -10.16 -17.61
N ASN A 140 -22.01 -9.03 -18.24
CA ASN A 140 -20.91 -8.88 -19.21
C ASN A 140 -19.56 -9.25 -18.59
N VAL A 141 -19.31 -8.81 -17.36
CA VAL A 141 -18.05 -9.00 -16.64
C VAL A 141 -17.87 -10.44 -16.17
N ILE A 142 -18.90 -11.07 -15.61
CA ILE A 142 -18.86 -12.50 -15.24
C ILE A 142 -18.61 -13.37 -16.48
N ASN A 143 -19.31 -13.09 -17.59
CA ASN A 143 -19.10 -13.78 -18.86
C ASN A 143 -17.69 -13.58 -19.44
N TYR A 144 -17.07 -12.42 -19.20
CA TYR A 144 -15.68 -12.15 -19.61
C TYR A 144 -14.66 -12.86 -18.72
N ARG A 145 -14.86 -12.86 -17.40
CA ARG A 145 -13.98 -13.55 -16.43
C ARG A 145 -14.00 -15.07 -16.62
N GLY A 146 -15.17 -15.66 -16.81
CA GLY A 146 -15.32 -17.10 -17.10
C GLY A 146 -14.54 -17.51 -18.35
N TRP A 147 -14.63 -16.74 -19.42
CA TRP A 147 -13.84 -16.93 -20.65
C TRP A 147 -12.34 -16.74 -20.45
N TRP A 148 -11.94 -15.68 -19.75
CA TRP A 148 -10.53 -15.40 -19.48
C TRP A 148 -9.87 -16.56 -18.73
N ASN A 149 -10.56 -17.11 -17.73
CA ASN A 149 -10.06 -18.21 -16.91
C ASN A 149 -10.06 -19.58 -17.60
N THR A 150 -10.79 -19.75 -18.70
CA THR A 150 -10.88 -21.02 -19.45
C THR A 150 -9.99 -21.06 -20.69
N GLU A 151 -9.93 -19.97 -21.47
CA GLU A 151 -9.12 -19.92 -22.71
C GLU A 151 -8.46 -18.54 -22.94
N GLY A 152 -9.11 -17.44 -22.56
CA GLY A 152 -8.65 -16.07 -22.88
C GLY A 152 -7.23 -15.76 -22.38
N ARG A 153 -6.91 -16.19 -21.14
CA ARG A 153 -5.57 -16.05 -20.56
C ARG A 153 -4.48 -16.76 -21.37
N GLU A 154 -4.79 -17.94 -21.93
CA GLU A 154 -3.80 -18.70 -22.70
C GLU A 154 -3.48 -18.02 -24.03
N TYR A 155 -4.50 -17.54 -24.75
CA TYR A 155 -4.27 -16.76 -25.95
C TYR A 155 -3.42 -15.51 -25.63
N TYR A 156 -3.75 -14.76 -24.56
CA TYR A 156 -3.02 -13.54 -24.21
C TYR A 156 -1.53 -13.77 -23.92
N ILE A 157 -1.19 -14.89 -23.28
CA ILE A 157 0.19 -15.26 -22.94
C ILE A 157 0.95 -15.83 -24.13
N LYS A 158 0.27 -16.56 -25.03
CA LYS A 158 0.89 -17.21 -26.20
C LYS A 158 1.08 -16.25 -27.37
N ASP A 159 0.04 -15.48 -27.73
CA ASP A 159 0.06 -14.53 -28.85
C ASP A 159 -1.05 -13.48 -28.67
N LYS A 160 -0.64 -12.22 -28.42
CA LYS A 160 -1.57 -11.09 -28.24
C LYS A 160 -2.42 -10.80 -29.50
N ALA A 161 -1.95 -11.10 -30.71
CA ALA A 161 -2.74 -10.92 -31.93
C ALA A 161 -3.84 -11.98 -32.06
N VAL A 162 -3.54 -13.25 -31.74
CA VAL A 162 -4.55 -14.32 -31.65
C VAL A 162 -5.57 -13.99 -30.56
N PHE A 163 -5.12 -13.51 -29.39
CA PHE A 163 -6.03 -13.02 -28.35
C PHE A 163 -6.96 -11.93 -28.86
N LEU A 164 -6.42 -10.90 -29.52
CA LEU A 164 -7.20 -9.78 -30.05
C LEU A 164 -8.21 -10.24 -31.12
N MET A 165 -7.86 -11.24 -31.93
CA MET A 165 -8.80 -11.89 -32.86
C MET A 165 -9.93 -12.59 -32.09
N HIS A 166 -9.60 -13.48 -31.14
CA HIS A 166 -10.59 -14.26 -30.40
C HIS A 166 -11.54 -13.38 -29.58
N VAL A 167 -11.01 -12.37 -28.87
CA VAL A 167 -11.85 -11.49 -28.03
C VAL A 167 -12.80 -10.63 -28.86
N ASN A 168 -12.35 -10.08 -29.99
CA ASN A 168 -13.21 -9.28 -30.87
C ASN A 168 -14.26 -10.15 -31.57
N ASN A 169 -13.91 -11.37 -31.99
CA ASN A 169 -14.86 -12.29 -32.62
C ASN A 169 -15.92 -12.81 -31.63
N LYS A 170 -15.51 -13.15 -30.40
CA LYS A 170 -16.39 -13.74 -29.38
C LYS A 170 -17.33 -12.71 -28.73
N TYR A 171 -16.83 -11.51 -28.42
CA TYR A 171 -17.64 -10.48 -27.73
C TYR A 171 -18.24 -9.44 -28.64
N GLN A 172 -17.75 -9.29 -29.88
CA GLN A 172 -18.16 -8.27 -30.85
C GLN A 172 -18.29 -6.87 -30.20
N PRO A 173 -17.22 -6.32 -29.61
CA PRO A 173 -17.26 -5.06 -28.89
C PRO A 173 -17.20 -3.87 -29.86
N GLU A 174 -17.88 -2.78 -29.48
CA GLU A 174 -17.84 -1.50 -30.18
C GLU A 174 -17.40 -0.38 -29.21
N PRO A 175 -16.27 0.31 -29.47
CA PRO A 175 -15.28 0.03 -30.52
C PRO A 175 -14.55 -1.32 -30.33
N ARG A 176 -13.96 -1.84 -31.42
CA ARG A 176 -13.10 -3.03 -31.38
C ARG A 176 -11.92 -2.84 -30.43
N ILE A 177 -11.62 -3.88 -29.65
CA ILE A 177 -10.47 -3.91 -28.75
C ILE A 177 -9.18 -3.93 -29.58
N ARG A 178 -8.24 -3.04 -29.25
CA ARG A 178 -6.91 -2.95 -29.87
C ARG A 178 -5.78 -3.36 -28.94
N ASP A 179 -5.99 -3.25 -27.62
CA ASP A 179 -5.06 -3.68 -26.56
C ASP A 179 -5.85 -3.86 -25.24
N ILE A 180 -5.20 -4.39 -24.20
CA ILE A 180 -5.72 -4.48 -22.84
C ILE A 180 -4.72 -3.88 -21.85
N THR A 181 -5.20 -2.98 -20.99
CA THR A 181 -4.40 -2.40 -19.91
C THR A 181 -3.99 -3.49 -18.91
N GLU A 182 -2.71 -3.86 -18.95
CA GLU A 182 -2.06 -4.64 -17.90
C GLU A 182 -1.82 -3.78 -16.65
N PHE A 183 -1.89 -4.42 -15.48
CA PHE A 183 -1.48 -3.84 -14.20
C PHE A 183 -0.59 -4.84 -13.47
N GLU A 184 0.68 -4.49 -13.28
CA GLU A 184 1.66 -5.33 -12.55
C GLU A 184 2.12 -4.63 -11.26
N ILE A 185 1.76 -5.21 -10.12
CA ILE A 185 2.46 -4.94 -8.87
C ILE A 185 3.67 -5.88 -8.83
N ARG A 186 4.86 -5.31 -9.06
CA ARG A 186 6.11 -5.96 -8.70
C ARG A 186 6.06 -6.36 -7.23
N ASN A 187 6.29 -7.63 -6.93
CA ASN A 187 6.57 -8.06 -5.57
C ASN A 187 7.94 -7.47 -5.14
N SER A 188 8.81 -7.13 -6.10
CA SER A 188 10.12 -6.50 -5.90
C SER A 188 10.10 -5.02 -5.46
N GLY A 189 9.45 -4.74 -4.32
CA GLY A 189 10.00 -3.80 -3.33
C GLY A 189 11.03 -4.50 -2.42
N ILE A 190 11.79 -5.43 -2.99
CA ILE A 190 12.38 -6.57 -2.29
C ILE A 190 13.78 -6.91 -2.81
N GLU A 191 14.07 -6.84 -4.11
CA GLU A 191 15.32 -7.39 -4.67
C GLU A 191 16.58 -6.66 -4.17
N ASP A 192 16.64 -5.33 -4.23
CA ASP A 192 17.77 -4.57 -3.66
C ASP A 192 17.78 -4.66 -2.11
N MET A 193 16.64 -4.36 -1.47
CA MET A 193 16.56 -4.24 0.00
C MET A 193 16.57 -5.58 0.78
N ASN A 194 16.51 -6.74 0.12
CA ASN A 194 16.60 -8.03 0.83
C ASN A 194 18.04 -8.38 1.22
N ASN A 195 19.04 -7.93 0.45
CA ASN A 195 20.44 -8.21 0.75
C ASN A 195 20.98 -7.35 1.90
N ASN A 196 20.38 -6.18 2.16
CA ASN A 196 20.78 -5.31 3.26
C ASN A 196 20.55 -5.97 4.63
N ASP A 197 21.52 -5.77 5.53
CA ASP A 197 21.38 -6.06 6.95
C ASP A 197 20.51 -4.99 7.66
N LEU A 198 19.98 -5.32 8.84
CA LEU A 198 19.26 -4.38 9.71
C LEU A 198 20.08 -3.11 9.99
N LYS A 199 21.41 -3.24 10.17
CA LYS A 199 22.32 -2.11 10.40
C LYS A 199 22.43 -1.19 9.18
N GLU A 200 22.34 -1.72 7.97
CA GLU A 200 22.36 -0.92 6.74
C GLU A 200 21.02 -0.18 6.54
N ILE A 201 19.91 -0.81 6.91
CA ILE A 201 18.59 -0.17 6.94
C ILE A 201 18.58 0.98 7.95
N GLU A 202 19.08 0.77 9.17
CA GLU A 202 19.25 1.86 10.15
C GLU A 202 20.15 2.97 9.61
N ASN A 203 21.31 2.63 9.04
CA ASN A 203 22.21 3.61 8.43
C ASN A 203 21.51 4.43 7.34
N LYS A 204 20.66 3.81 6.51
CA LYS A 204 19.93 4.53 5.46
C LYS A 204 18.80 5.41 6.01
N ILE A 205 18.12 5.00 7.09
CA ILE A 205 17.17 5.86 7.82
C ILE A 205 17.90 7.06 8.42
N ASN A 206 19.02 6.84 9.12
CA ASN A 206 19.83 7.90 9.72
C ASN A 206 20.36 8.89 8.66
N GLN A 207 20.79 8.37 7.50
CA GLN A 207 21.22 9.17 6.35
C GLN A 207 20.06 10.04 5.83
N LEU A 208 18.90 9.45 5.54
CA LEU A 208 17.75 10.18 4.99
C LEU A 208 17.22 11.25 5.96
N ILE A 209 17.25 11.00 7.27
CA ILE A 209 16.94 12.00 8.31
C ILE A 209 17.91 13.18 8.20
N LYS A 210 19.23 12.91 8.21
CA LYS A 210 20.27 13.94 8.11
C LYS A 210 20.18 14.75 6.81
N GLU A 211 19.95 14.08 5.68
CA GLU A 211 19.81 14.72 4.37
C GLU A 211 18.52 15.57 4.29
N SER A 212 17.43 15.14 4.92
CA SER A 212 16.18 15.92 4.99
C SER A 212 16.33 17.20 5.83
N GLY A 213 17.12 17.15 6.92
CA GLY A 213 17.49 18.33 7.71
C GLY A 213 18.41 19.28 6.95
N ALA A 214 19.37 18.74 6.19
CA ALA A 214 20.22 19.55 5.31
C ALA A 214 19.39 20.27 4.22
N TYR A 215 18.44 19.57 3.60
CA TYR A 215 17.52 20.15 2.61
C TYR A 215 16.62 21.24 3.21
N TYR A 216 16.15 21.08 4.45
CA TYR A 216 15.37 22.11 5.15
C TYR A 216 16.12 23.45 5.27
N HIS A 217 17.44 23.40 5.48
CA HIS A 217 18.31 24.57 5.55
C HIS A 217 19.00 24.96 4.22
N GLU A 218 18.75 24.25 3.12
CA GLU A 218 19.38 24.49 1.81
C GLU A 218 18.95 25.84 1.19
N SER A 219 17.77 26.32 1.53
CA SER A 219 17.31 27.68 1.20
C SER A 219 16.30 28.21 2.22
N SER A 220 16.17 29.53 2.32
CA SER A 220 15.10 30.16 3.11
C SER A 220 13.70 29.76 2.64
N GLN A 221 13.54 29.53 1.33
CA GLN A 221 12.29 29.04 0.73
C GLN A 221 11.97 27.62 1.23
N ASN A 222 12.95 26.71 1.26
CA ASN A 222 12.78 25.36 1.82
C ASN A 222 12.39 25.44 3.30
N THR A 223 13.10 26.25 4.09
CA THR A 223 12.82 26.45 5.53
C THR A 223 11.37 26.90 5.73
N ILE A 224 10.96 28.01 5.11
CA ILE A 224 9.61 28.60 5.29
C ILE A 224 8.52 27.63 4.82
N VAL A 225 8.67 27.04 3.63
CA VAL A 225 7.65 26.14 3.05
C VAL A 225 7.50 24.85 3.87
N LEU A 226 8.60 24.26 4.34
CA LEU A 226 8.55 23.03 5.11
C LEU A 226 8.10 23.26 6.56
N GLN A 227 8.43 24.41 7.17
CA GLN A 227 7.94 24.78 8.50
C GLN A 227 6.40 24.80 8.55
N HIS A 228 5.75 25.27 7.49
CA HIS A 228 4.29 25.33 7.38
C HIS A 228 3.67 24.03 6.85
N TYR A 229 4.30 23.36 5.87
CA TYR A 229 3.60 22.35 5.06
C TYR A 229 4.28 20.97 4.93
N ALA A 230 5.41 20.69 5.60
CA ALA A 230 6.10 19.38 5.48
C ALA A 230 5.20 18.16 5.81
N ARG A 231 4.26 18.33 6.73
CA ARG A 231 3.27 17.29 7.08
C ARG A 231 2.27 17.03 5.95
N TRP A 232 1.98 18.02 5.11
CA TRP A 232 0.91 18.01 4.11
C TRP A 232 1.38 17.74 2.67
N THR A 233 2.50 17.01 2.48
CA THR A 233 3.02 16.67 1.14
C THR A 233 1.99 16.04 0.19
N ASN A 234 1.02 15.28 0.71
CA ASN A 234 -0.10 14.74 -0.06
C ASN A 234 -0.89 15.84 -0.80
N ASN A 235 -1.13 17.00 -0.18
CA ASN A 235 -1.91 18.09 -0.77
C ASN A 235 -1.22 18.72 -1.98
N ALA A 236 0.12 18.62 -2.07
CA ALA A 236 0.88 19.13 -3.21
C ALA A 236 0.54 18.41 -4.52
N TYR A 237 0.16 17.14 -4.46
CA TYR A 237 -0.21 16.34 -5.63
C TYR A 237 -1.61 16.64 -6.19
N GLY A 238 -2.46 17.31 -5.41
CA GLY A 238 -3.75 17.83 -5.87
C GLY A 238 -3.65 19.20 -6.57
N ASN A 239 -4.82 19.72 -6.96
CA ASN A 239 -5.00 21.07 -7.53
C ASN A 239 -5.77 22.02 -6.59
N LYS A 240 -6.22 21.57 -5.40
CA LYS A 240 -6.82 22.46 -4.37
C LYS A 240 -5.74 23.45 -3.89
N PRO A 241 -6.03 24.76 -3.73
CA PRO A 241 -5.07 25.73 -3.20
C PRO A 241 -4.67 25.40 -1.75
N PHE A 242 -3.51 25.87 -1.30
CA PHE A 242 -3.16 25.73 0.12
C PHE A 242 -3.98 26.70 0.98
N PRO A 243 -4.58 26.25 2.11
CA PRO A 243 -5.21 27.16 3.06
C PRO A 243 -4.16 28.02 3.75
N SER A 244 -4.51 29.28 4.02
CA SER A 244 -3.70 30.29 4.74
C SER A 244 -2.24 30.33 4.28
N ASN A 245 -2.03 30.62 2.99
CA ASN A 245 -0.69 30.77 2.42
C ASN A 245 -0.09 32.15 2.71
N ASP A 246 0.36 32.33 3.95
CA ASP A 246 1.09 33.52 4.41
C ASP A 246 2.62 33.41 4.18
N THR A 247 3.08 32.39 3.45
CA THR A 247 4.51 32.09 3.26
C THR A 247 5.26 33.04 2.32
N GLY A 248 4.52 33.87 1.56
CA GLY A 248 5.07 34.73 0.52
C GLY A 248 5.39 34.04 -0.82
N TYR A 249 5.23 32.71 -0.91
CA TYR A 249 5.50 31.92 -2.12
C TYR A 249 4.22 31.49 -2.82
N THR A 250 4.30 31.27 -4.14
CA THR A 250 3.15 30.79 -4.90
C THR A 250 2.84 29.31 -4.61
N ASP A 251 1.57 28.95 -4.75
CA ASP A 251 1.08 27.56 -4.73
C ASP A 251 1.88 26.61 -5.64
N LYS A 252 2.49 27.12 -6.71
CA LYS A 252 3.33 26.33 -7.62
C LYS A 252 4.66 25.98 -6.95
N GLU A 253 5.37 26.96 -6.41
CA GLU A 253 6.66 26.78 -5.74
C GLU A 253 6.52 25.87 -4.51
N ILE A 254 5.46 26.08 -3.72
CA ILE A 254 5.11 25.22 -2.58
C ILE A 254 4.91 23.76 -3.05
N ARG A 255 4.19 23.55 -4.17
CA ARG A 255 4.02 22.20 -4.74
C ARG A 255 5.32 21.58 -5.22
N GLU A 256 6.22 22.36 -5.78
CA GLU A 256 7.49 21.87 -6.32
C GLU A 256 8.43 21.41 -5.18
N ILE A 257 8.59 22.21 -4.13
CA ILE A 257 9.38 21.85 -2.93
C ILE A 257 8.78 20.66 -2.18
N LEU A 258 7.47 20.67 -1.92
CA LEU A 258 6.82 19.55 -1.22
C LEU A 258 6.89 18.24 -2.01
N LYS A 259 6.83 18.29 -3.35
CA LYS A 259 7.01 17.08 -4.19
C LYS A 259 8.44 16.58 -4.23
N ASP A 260 9.44 17.45 -4.19
CA ASP A 260 10.84 17.03 -4.14
C ASP A 260 11.18 16.42 -2.77
N TYR A 261 10.81 17.11 -1.69
CA TYR A 261 10.98 16.64 -0.31
C TYR A 261 10.28 15.28 -0.05
N ASP A 262 9.05 15.13 -0.56
CA ASP A 262 8.30 13.88 -0.44
C ASP A 262 8.99 12.71 -1.17
N LYS A 263 9.43 12.93 -2.41
CA LYS A 263 10.11 11.90 -3.22
C LYS A 263 11.51 11.54 -2.71
N ARG A 264 12.30 12.53 -2.27
CA ARG A 264 13.70 12.33 -1.85
C ARG A 264 13.82 11.76 -0.46
N PHE A 265 12.94 12.15 0.48
CA PHE A 265 13.10 11.82 1.89
C PHE A 265 11.88 11.11 2.47
N LYS A 266 10.70 11.71 2.41
CA LYS A 266 9.52 11.26 3.18
C LYS A 266 8.97 9.91 2.70
N PHE A 267 8.90 9.69 1.39
CA PHE A 267 8.47 8.42 0.79
C PHE A 267 9.53 7.30 0.98
N PRO A 268 10.83 7.52 0.70
CA PRO A 268 11.88 6.57 1.08
C PRO A 268 11.90 6.23 2.57
N LEU A 269 11.75 7.21 3.47
CA LEU A 269 11.67 6.96 4.92
C LEU A 269 10.50 6.05 5.28
N LYS A 270 9.29 6.27 4.73
CA LYS A 270 8.14 5.36 4.93
C LYS A 270 8.44 3.92 4.49
N ILE A 271 9.26 3.73 3.47
CA ILE A 271 9.68 2.40 3.00
C ILE A 271 10.70 1.77 3.97
N TYR A 272 11.80 2.46 4.26
CA TYR A 272 12.85 1.93 5.14
C TYR A 272 12.36 1.71 6.59
N LEU A 273 11.46 2.55 7.11
CA LEU A 273 10.86 2.37 8.43
C LEU A 273 9.99 1.11 8.52
N LYS A 274 9.15 0.85 7.51
CA LYS A 274 8.34 -0.38 7.47
C LYS A 274 9.23 -1.63 7.30
N GLU A 275 10.29 -1.55 6.50
CA GLU A 275 11.26 -2.64 6.39
C GLU A 275 12.06 -2.84 7.69
N TYR A 276 12.39 -1.77 8.43
CA TYR A 276 13.04 -1.84 9.74
C TYR A 276 12.18 -2.59 10.77
N TYR A 277 10.91 -2.20 10.96
CA TYR A 277 10.01 -2.92 11.89
C TYR A 277 9.87 -4.39 11.51
N ARG A 278 9.72 -4.66 10.21
CA ARG A 278 9.62 -6.02 9.67
C ARG A 278 10.88 -6.83 9.95
N ARG A 279 12.06 -6.30 9.65
CA ARG A 279 13.36 -6.97 9.84
C ARG A 279 13.73 -7.19 11.31
N LYS A 280 13.28 -6.30 12.20
CA LYS A 280 13.53 -6.39 13.63
C LYS A 280 12.56 -7.35 14.33
N ASN A 281 11.28 -7.32 13.96
CA ASN A 281 10.21 -7.91 14.76
C ASN A 281 9.53 -9.12 14.07
N ASN A 282 9.35 -9.12 12.74
CA ASN A 282 8.75 -10.23 11.98
C ASN A 282 9.44 -10.50 10.62
N PRO A 283 10.66 -11.09 10.61
CA PRO A 283 11.49 -11.21 9.41
C PRO A 283 10.89 -12.10 8.31
N GLU A 284 9.94 -12.98 8.65
CA GLU A 284 9.30 -13.94 7.74
C GLU A 284 7.91 -13.50 7.26
N LEU A 285 7.33 -12.41 7.80
CA LEU A 285 5.91 -12.04 7.63
C LEU A 285 4.94 -13.18 7.98
N LYS A 286 5.18 -13.74 9.16
CA LYS A 286 4.53 -14.92 9.73
C LYS A 286 3.46 -14.51 10.73
N MET A 287 2.28 -15.09 10.61
CA MET A 287 1.11 -14.80 11.46
C MET A 287 0.31 -16.09 11.69
N ASP A 288 -0.62 -16.10 12.65
CA ASP A 288 -1.52 -17.25 12.78
C ASP A 288 -2.55 -17.30 11.64
N GLN A 289 -2.77 -18.48 11.11
CA GLN A 289 -3.78 -18.81 10.12
C GLN A 289 -5.18 -18.34 10.52
N LYS A 290 -5.59 -18.49 11.79
CA LYS A 290 -6.94 -18.08 12.23
C LYS A 290 -7.17 -16.58 12.06
N ILE A 291 -6.20 -15.78 12.51
CA ILE A 291 -6.19 -14.32 12.34
C ILE A 291 -6.31 -13.95 10.85
N LEU A 292 -5.59 -14.65 9.98
CA LEU A 292 -5.66 -14.43 8.54
C LEU A 292 -7.03 -14.82 7.96
N GLU A 293 -7.61 -15.94 8.39
CA GLU A 293 -8.97 -16.36 7.99
C GLU A 293 -10.05 -15.38 8.48
N GLU A 294 -9.92 -14.83 9.68
CA GLU A 294 -10.79 -13.79 10.24
C GLU A 294 -10.65 -12.45 9.49
N LEU A 295 -9.45 -12.11 9.01
CA LEU A 295 -9.17 -11.02 8.07
C LEU A 295 -9.72 -11.27 6.64
N GLY A 296 -10.25 -12.46 6.38
CA GLY A 296 -10.76 -12.89 5.07
C GLY A 296 -9.65 -13.20 4.07
N PHE A 297 -8.53 -13.78 4.52
CA PHE A 297 -7.55 -14.45 3.68
C PHE A 297 -7.99 -15.91 3.40
N VAL A 298 -7.38 -16.56 2.42
CA VAL A 298 -7.58 -17.99 2.14
C VAL A 298 -6.25 -18.73 1.93
N ALA A 299 -6.26 -20.05 2.14
CA ALA A 299 -5.13 -20.91 1.80
C ALA A 299 -4.74 -20.78 0.32
N CYS A 300 -3.46 -20.55 0.05
CA CYS A 300 -2.94 -20.52 -1.31
C CYS A 300 -3.14 -21.90 -1.96
N LEU A 301 -3.87 -21.94 -3.08
CA LEU A 301 -4.13 -23.16 -3.85
C LEU A 301 -2.86 -23.92 -4.26
N ALA A 302 -1.71 -23.24 -4.39
CA ALA A 302 -0.44 -23.91 -4.64
C ALA A 302 0.04 -24.71 -3.41
N CYS A 303 0.01 -24.11 -2.21
CA CYS A 303 0.39 -24.80 -0.98
C CYS A 303 -0.56 -25.97 -0.68
N ARG A 304 -1.87 -25.75 -0.78
CA ARG A 304 -2.88 -26.82 -0.54
C ARG A 304 -2.69 -28.02 -1.47
N ASN A 305 -2.34 -27.78 -2.74
CA ASN A 305 -2.06 -28.87 -3.68
C ASN A 305 -0.74 -29.58 -3.35
N GLN A 306 0.29 -28.85 -2.92
CA GLN A 306 1.57 -29.42 -2.46
C GLN A 306 1.39 -30.27 -1.19
N GLU A 307 0.54 -29.87 -0.26
CA GLU A 307 0.19 -30.66 0.93
C GLU A 307 -0.48 -32.00 0.55
N HIS A 308 -1.35 -32.02 -0.47
CA HIS A 308 -1.92 -33.28 -0.98
C HIS A 308 -0.89 -34.20 -1.66
N GLU A 309 0.19 -33.65 -2.23
CA GLU A 309 1.26 -34.44 -2.86
C GLU A 309 2.31 -34.93 -1.84
N GLN A 310 2.63 -34.12 -0.82
CA GLN A 310 3.58 -34.44 0.25
C GLN A 310 3.06 -35.46 1.27
N ASN A 311 1.76 -35.75 1.30
CA ASN A 311 1.18 -36.86 2.08
C ASN A 311 1.44 -38.25 1.45
N LYS A 312 2.51 -38.38 0.65
CA LYS A 312 3.14 -39.64 0.24
C LYS A 312 4.57 -39.61 0.76
N ASP A 313 4.90 -40.61 1.58
CA ASP A 313 5.95 -40.66 2.62
C ASP A 313 7.33 -39.98 2.32
N PRO A 314 8.03 -39.43 3.35
CA PRO A 314 9.06 -38.40 3.16
C PRO A 314 10.52 -38.91 3.19
N GLN A 315 11.46 -38.06 2.77
CA GLN A 315 12.87 -38.15 3.22
C GLN A 315 13.61 -36.80 3.35
N SER A 316 13.99 -36.50 4.60
CA SER A 316 15.10 -35.67 5.13
C SER A 316 15.85 -34.62 4.29
N LEU A 317 16.16 -33.47 4.92
CA LEU A 317 17.53 -33.10 5.38
C LEU A 317 17.52 -31.96 6.43
N ARG A 318 18.67 -31.55 7.01
CA ARG A 318 18.77 -30.75 8.26
C ARG A 318 19.71 -29.51 8.21
N GLY A 319 19.41 -28.51 9.06
CA GLY A 319 20.28 -27.41 9.60
C GLY A 319 19.57 -26.72 10.80
N VAL A 320 20.14 -26.12 11.87
CA VAL A 320 21.51 -25.68 12.30
C VAL A 320 21.92 -24.30 11.75
N SER A 321 22.27 -23.24 12.53
CA SER A 321 22.38 -23.02 14.01
C SER A 321 22.13 -21.53 14.46
N THR A 322 22.61 -21.13 15.67
CA THR A 322 22.39 -19.86 16.41
C THR A 322 23.73 -19.16 16.82
N PRO A 323 23.84 -18.26 17.84
CA PRO A 323 23.45 -16.83 17.90
C PRO A 323 24.60 -15.85 18.34
N VAL A 324 24.35 -14.53 18.45
CA VAL A 324 25.23 -13.50 19.09
C VAL A 324 24.38 -12.46 19.86
N ALA A 325 24.96 -11.72 20.82
CA ALA A 325 24.27 -10.86 21.82
C ALA A 325 24.56 -9.34 21.70
N ASP A 326 24.13 -8.57 22.71
CA ASP A 326 23.97 -7.10 22.79
C ASP A 326 25.24 -6.23 22.65
N ASP A 327 25.02 -4.92 22.41
CA ASP A 327 25.70 -3.86 23.17
C ASP A 327 24.87 -2.54 23.18
N LEU A 328 24.95 -1.78 24.28
CA LEU A 328 24.28 -0.48 24.50
C LEU A 328 25.26 0.69 24.32
N LEU A 329 24.80 1.86 23.85
CA LEU A 329 25.50 3.14 24.05
C LEU A 329 24.57 4.36 23.85
N ASP A 330 24.80 5.39 24.67
CA ASP A 330 23.90 6.55 24.87
C ASP A 330 24.18 7.78 23.98
N GLY A 331 23.19 8.68 23.94
CA GLY A 331 23.42 10.12 24.16
C GLY A 331 23.81 10.99 22.97
N ILE A 332 22.82 11.73 22.42
CA ILE A 332 23.04 12.99 21.70
C ILE A 332 21.96 13.99 22.15
N ASP A 333 22.38 15.17 22.58
CA ASP A 333 21.56 16.30 23.02
C ASP A 333 21.52 17.40 21.94
N TYR A 334 20.34 17.98 21.67
CA TYR A 334 20.13 19.17 20.84
C TYR A 334 18.78 19.87 21.12
N GLU A 335 18.80 20.92 21.95
CA GLU A 335 17.72 21.90 22.08
C GLU A 335 17.88 23.11 21.15
N SER A 336 16.75 23.64 20.68
CA SER A 336 16.54 25.05 20.30
C SER A 336 15.02 25.26 20.13
N ASP A 337 14.31 25.27 21.25
CA ASP A 337 12.95 24.72 21.30
C ASP A 337 11.84 25.63 20.75
N GLU A 338 12.07 26.94 20.66
CA GLU A 338 11.08 27.93 20.19
C GLU A 338 10.54 27.64 18.77
N ALA A 339 11.42 27.28 17.83
CA ALA A 339 11.00 26.96 16.46
C ALA A 339 10.20 25.65 16.37
N LEU A 340 10.48 24.70 17.27
CA LEU A 340 9.78 23.41 17.31
C LEU A 340 8.42 23.53 18.02
N GLU A 341 8.31 24.36 19.07
CA GLU A 341 7.02 24.72 19.67
C GLU A 341 6.04 25.28 18.64
N ILE A 342 6.50 26.16 17.73
CA ILE A 342 5.66 26.71 16.65
C ILE A 342 5.16 25.59 15.72
N MET A 343 6.01 24.62 15.39
CA MET A 343 5.61 23.44 14.60
C MET A 343 4.74 22.43 15.35
N LEU A 344 4.60 22.54 16.68
CA LEU A 344 3.70 21.73 17.50
C LEU A 344 2.34 22.43 17.69
N LYS A 345 2.35 23.74 17.98
CA LYS A 345 1.15 24.59 18.11
C LYS A 345 0.35 24.68 16.79
N ALA A 346 0.97 24.36 15.66
CA ALA A 346 0.32 24.23 14.37
C ALA A 346 -0.62 23.01 14.23
N ASP A 347 -0.53 21.98 15.08
CA ASP A 347 -1.52 20.87 15.08
C ASP A 347 -2.86 21.32 15.65
N GLU A 348 -2.87 21.94 16.85
CA GLU A 348 -4.10 22.22 17.62
C GLU A 348 -5.13 23.05 16.84
N TYR A 349 -4.68 24.00 16.02
CA TYR A 349 -5.56 24.84 15.20
C TYR A 349 -6.05 24.14 13.92
N ASN A 350 -5.30 23.16 13.39
CA ASN A 350 -5.55 22.54 12.09
C ASN A 350 -6.16 21.14 12.17
N ASP A 351 -6.05 20.43 13.29
CA ASP A 351 -6.86 19.22 13.54
C ASP A 351 -8.34 19.61 13.38
N ILE A 352 -8.80 20.67 14.06
CA ILE A 352 -10.18 21.19 13.98
C ILE A 352 -10.62 21.39 12.52
N ALA A 353 -9.80 22.08 11.70
CA ALA A 353 -10.10 22.35 10.31
C ALA A 353 -10.16 21.09 9.41
N PHE A 354 -9.35 20.07 9.70
CA PHE A 354 -9.36 18.79 8.98
C PHE A 354 -10.55 17.91 9.38
N TRP A 355 -10.95 17.93 10.65
CA TRP A 355 -12.10 17.17 11.17
C TRP A 355 -13.46 17.78 10.77
N GLU A 356 -13.58 19.10 10.59
CA GLU A 356 -14.82 19.71 10.10
C GLU A 356 -15.13 19.36 8.64
N ASP A 357 -14.13 19.31 7.74
CA ASP A 357 -14.35 18.98 6.31
C ASP A 357 -14.69 17.49 6.11
N LEU A 358 -14.24 16.62 7.02
CA LEU A 358 -14.58 15.19 7.05
C LEU A 358 -16.01 14.90 7.54
N ASN A 359 -16.65 15.82 8.27
CA ASN A 359 -18.04 15.68 8.73
C ASN A 359 -19.08 16.25 7.72
N ARG A 360 -18.66 16.54 6.49
CA ARG A 360 -19.49 17.16 5.43
C ARG A 360 -19.73 16.28 4.19
N TYR A 361 -19.30 15.02 4.20
CA TYR A 361 -19.38 14.08 3.07
C TYR A 361 -19.76 12.64 3.47
#